data_AF-A0A2E0UQY8-F1
#
_entry.id   AF-A0A2E0UQY8-F1
#
_cell.length_a   1.000
_cell.length_b   1.000
_cell.length_c   1.000
_cell.angle_alpha   90.00
_cell.angle_beta   90.00
_cell.angle_gamma   90.00
#
_symmetry.space_group_name_H-M   'P 1'
#
loop_
_entity.id
_entity.type
_entity.pdbx_description
1 polymer ?
#
loop_
_entity_poly.entity_id
_entity_poly.type
_entity_poly.pdbx_seq_one_letter_code
_entity_poly.pdbx_strand_id
1 'polypeptide(L)'
;MEINHTNKKNIVQKGIIGIALILIGILLLVSKWVNFGAFILILPGLLMIGLGIFNKEAGWIIPGSIVGSIGTSALIIENTNAALLNETSQGGIFMLTFAAGWFLIVLLTWFFTAKTHLWALIPGGILSAFGGLLLLGQPGLSILEYSNYLWPFLLVAGGVIILIKAVQR
;
A
#
# COMPACT_ATOMS: atom_id res chain seq x y z
N MET A 1 -37.50 -4.97 -32.95
CA MET A 1 -36.19 -5.65 -33.09
C MET A 1 -35.19 -4.89 -32.24
N GLU A 2 -35.08 -5.20 -30.94
CA GLU A 2 -34.11 -4.52 -30.06
C GLU A 2 -33.81 -5.37 -28.82
N ILE A 3 -33.24 -6.56 -29.03
CA ILE A 3 -32.73 -7.40 -27.93
C ILE A 3 -31.59 -8.25 -28.47
N ASN A 4 -30.33 -7.78 -28.35
CA ASN A 4 -29.17 -8.68 -28.48
C ASN A 4 -27.80 -8.15 -28.01
N HIS A 5 -27.65 -6.86 -27.68
CA HIS A 5 -26.33 -6.33 -27.29
C HIS A 5 -26.01 -6.44 -25.78
N THR A 6 -27.01 -6.53 -24.90
CA THR A 6 -26.79 -6.56 -23.44
C THR A 6 -26.42 -7.93 -22.90
N ASN A 7 -26.93 -9.01 -23.48
CA ASN A 7 -26.71 -10.38 -22.97
C ASN A 7 -25.28 -10.90 -23.26
N LYS A 8 -24.74 -10.63 -24.45
CA LYS A 8 -23.38 -11.05 -24.84
C LYS A 8 -22.28 -10.46 -23.94
N LYS A 9 -22.47 -9.22 -23.48
CA LYS A 9 -21.52 -8.51 -22.61
C LYS A 9 -21.43 -9.14 -21.21
N ASN A 10 -22.57 -9.58 -20.66
CA ASN A 10 -22.64 -10.24 -19.36
C ASN A 10 -22.03 -11.64 -19.36
N ILE A 11 -22.16 -12.40 -20.46
CA ILE A 11 -21.59 -13.75 -20.58
C ILE A 11 -20.06 -13.66 -20.68
N VAL A 12 -19.55 -12.71 -21.46
CA VAL A 12 -18.10 -12.46 -21.57
C VAL A 12 -17.52 -11.97 -20.24
N GLN A 13 -18.21 -11.06 -19.52
CA GLN A 13 -17.78 -10.63 -18.18
C GLN A 13 -17.78 -11.78 -17.16
N LYS A 14 -18.83 -12.62 -17.15
CA LYS A 14 -18.88 -13.80 -16.27
C LYS A 14 -17.78 -14.82 -16.61
N GLY A 15 -17.46 -14.99 -17.89
CA GLY A 15 -16.35 -15.84 -18.34
C GLY A 15 -14.99 -15.31 -17.89
N ILE A 16 -14.75 -13.99 -18.02
CA ILE A 16 -13.52 -13.33 -17.58
C ILE A 16 -13.35 -13.46 -16.06
N ILE A 17 -14.42 -13.27 -15.29
CA ILE A 17 -14.39 -13.43 -13.82
C ILE A 17 -14.12 -14.89 -13.44
N GLY A 18 -14.75 -15.86 -14.12
CA GLY A 18 -14.53 -17.29 -13.87
C GLY A 18 -13.10 -17.73 -14.17
N ILE A 19 -12.54 -17.29 -15.31
CA ILE A 19 -11.15 -17.57 -15.68
C ILE A 19 -10.19 -16.89 -14.69
N ALA A 20 -10.48 -15.66 -14.27
CA ALA A 20 -9.69 -14.98 -13.25
C ALA A 20 -9.68 -15.73 -11.92
N LEU A 21 -10.84 -16.25 -11.45
CA LEU A 21 -10.90 -17.05 -10.22
C LEU A 21 -10.09 -18.36 -10.34
N ILE A 22 -10.16 -19.03 -11.48
CA ILE A 22 -9.41 -20.28 -11.71
C ILE A 22 -7.91 -19.99 -11.71
N LEU A 23 -7.47 -18.94 -12.41
CA LEU A 23 -6.07 -18.54 -12.43
C LEU A 23 -5.58 -18.13 -11.04
N ILE A 24 -6.36 -17.36 -10.28
CA ILE A 24 -6.04 -16.98 -8.90
C ILE A 24 -5.94 -18.24 -8.01
N GLY A 25 -6.89 -19.17 -8.11
CA GLY A 25 -6.89 -20.41 -7.32
C GLY A 25 -5.70 -21.32 -7.61
N ILE A 26 -5.32 -21.47 -8.89
CA ILE A 26 -4.14 -22.23 -9.30
C ILE A 26 -2.86 -21.54 -8.79
N LEU A 27 -2.80 -20.21 -8.87
CA LEU A 27 -1.67 -19.41 -8.37
C LEU A 27 -1.45 -19.65 -6.87
N LEU A 28 -2.54 -19.66 -6.08
CA LEU A 28 -2.52 -19.90 -4.63
C LEU A 28 -2.14 -21.35 -4.27
N LEU A 29 -2.43 -22.33 -5.13
CA LEU A 29 -2.02 -23.72 -4.92
C LEU A 29 -0.53 -23.91 -5.18
N VAL A 30 -0.01 -23.28 -6.23
CA VAL A 30 1.42 -23.33 -6.60
C VAL A 30 2.29 -22.60 -5.59
N SER A 31 1.78 -21.51 -4.97
CA SER A 31 2.50 -20.78 -3.91
C SER A 31 2.75 -21.60 -2.64
N LYS A 32 2.11 -22.76 -2.49
CA LYS A 32 2.34 -23.66 -1.34
C LYS A 32 3.63 -24.47 -1.47
N TRP A 33 4.13 -24.68 -2.69
CA TRP A 33 5.26 -25.59 -2.97
C TRP A 33 6.57 -24.86 -3.25
N VAL A 34 6.50 -23.57 -3.52
CA VAL A 34 7.63 -22.68 -3.74
C VAL A 34 7.29 -21.37 -3.03
N ASN A 35 8.24 -20.76 -2.31
CA ASN A 35 8.09 -19.43 -1.70
C ASN A 35 7.99 -18.32 -2.77
N PHE A 36 6.98 -18.42 -3.64
CA PHE A 36 6.60 -17.40 -4.59
C PHE A 36 5.83 -16.25 -3.93
N GLY A 37 5.45 -16.36 -2.66
CA GLY A 37 4.60 -15.39 -1.97
C GLY A 37 5.12 -13.96 -2.09
N ALA A 38 6.43 -13.75 -1.93
CA ALA A 38 7.01 -12.43 -2.09
C ALA A 38 7.35 -12.09 -3.56
N PHE A 39 7.75 -13.06 -4.37
CA PHE A 39 8.05 -12.87 -5.79
C PHE A 39 6.80 -12.52 -6.62
N ILE A 40 5.64 -13.05 -6.28
CA ILE A 40 4.37 -12.79 -6.98
C ILE A 40 3.91 -11.34 -6.79
N LEU A 41 4.36 -10.64 -5.75
CA LEU A 41 4.12 -9.20 -5.55
C LEU A 41 5.26 -8.35 -6.15
N ILE A 42 6.52 -8.76 -5.98
CA ILE A 42 7.67 -7.97 -6.46
C ILE A 42 7.69 -7.90 -7.98
N LEU A 43 7.45 -9.03 -8.66
CA LEU A 43 7.56 -9.11 -10.10
C LEU A 43 6.58 -8.17 -10.83
N PRO A 44 5.26 -8.16 -10.52
CA PRO A 44 4.35 -7.19 -11.11
C PRO A 44 4.65 -5.76 -10.65
N GLY A 45 5.11 -5.54 -9.41
CA GLY A 45 5.53 -4.22 -8.93
C GLY A 45 6.66 -3.62 -9.77
N LEU A 46 7.71 -4.41 -10.03
CA LEU A 46 8.83 -4.02 -10.88
C LEU A 46 8.41 -3.83 -12.34
N LEU A 47 7.54 -4.71 -12.88
CA LEU A 47 7.02 -4.55 -14.24
C LEU A 47 6.22 -3.26 -14.39
N MET A 48 5.36 -2.93 -13.43
CA MET A 48 4.59 -1.68 -13.44
C MET A 48 5.49 -0.46 -13.33
N ILE A 49 6.51 -0.50 -12.46
CA ILE A 49 7.52 0.56 -12.39
C ILE A 49 8.25 0.71 -13.73
N GLY A 50 8.71 -0.39 -14.32
CA GLY A 50 9.40 -0.40 -15.60
C GLY A 50 8.54 0.22 -16.71
N LEU A 51 7.30 -0.24 -16.85
CA LEU A 51 6.34 0.31 -17.81
C LEU A 51 6.06 1.80 -17.56
N GLY A 52 5.97 2.21 -16.29
CA GLY A 52 5.80 3.61 -15.91
C GLY A 52 7.00 4.49 -16.27
N ILE A 53 8.23 3.98 -16.16
CA ILE A 53 9.45 4.65 -16.58
C ILE A 53 9.51 4.76 -18.11
N PHE A 54 9.18 3.68 -18.85
CA PHE A 54 9.17 3.68 -20.32
C PHE A 54 8.14 4.65 -20.90
N ASN A 55 6.92 4.65 -20.34
CA ASN A 55 5.83 5.49 -20.81
C ASN A 55 5.86 6.91 -20.21
N LYS A 56 6.74 7.16 -19.23
CA LYS A 56 6.80 8.42 -18.45
C LYS A 56 5.45 8.78 -17.80
N GLU A 57 4.69 7.76 -17.43
CA GLU A 57 3.35 7.88 -16.85
C GLU A 57 3.36 7.55 -15.37
N ALA A 58 2.95 8.51 -14.54
CA ALA A 58 2.86 8.32 -13.09
C ALA A 58 1.81 7.25 -12.69
N GLY A 59 0.82 6.99 -13.54
CA GLY A 59 -0.26 6.03 -13.27
C GLY A 59 0.23 4.60 -13.06
N TRP A 60 1.36 4.21 -13.64
CA TRP A 60 1.97 2.88 -13.47
C TRP A 60 3.02 2.85 -12.35
N ILE A 61 3.72 3.97 -12.13
CA ILE A 61 4.74 4.10 -11.09
C ILE A 61 4.11 3.97 -9.70
N ILE A 62 2.99 4.65 -9.45
CA ILE A 62 2.31 4.66 -8.14
C ILE A 62 1.95 3.24 -7.66
N PRO A 63 1.14 2.45 -8.38
CA PRO A 63 0.81 1.09 -7.94
C PRO A 63 2.03 0.18 -7.93
N GLY A 64 2.97 0.35 -8.87
CA GLY A 64 4.19 -0.45 -8.92
C GLY A 64 5.08 -0.28 -7.69
N SER A 65 5.27 0.96 -7.21
CA SER A 65 6.05 1.24 -6.00
C SER A 65 5.37 0.71 -4.74
N ILE A 66 4.05 0.83 -4.63
CA ILE A 66 3.27 0.31 -3.48
C ILE A 66 3.35 -1.21 -3.45
N VAL A 67 2.95 -1.88 -4.54
CA VAL A 67 2.93 -3.35 -4.63
C VAL A 67 4.34 -3.93 -4.49
N GLY A 68 5.33 -3.30 -5.13
CA GLY A 68 6.74 -3.67 -5.02
C GLY A 68 7.22 -3.62 -3.59
N SER A 69 6.93 -2.54 -2.84
CA SER A 69 7.35 -2.40 -1.44
C SER A 69 6.72 -3.42 -0.49
N ILE A 70 5.46 -3.81 -0.71
CA ILE A 70 4.80 -4.87 0.07
C ILE A 70 5.52 -6.19 -0.19
N GLY A 71 5.79 -6.53 -1.46
CA GLY A 71 6.54 -7.73 -1.80
C GLY A 71 7.96 -7.73 -1.23
N THR A 72 8.66 -6.60 -1.30
CA THR A 72 10.00 -6.43 -0.71
C THR A 72 9.98 -6.61 0.80
N SER A 73 8.96 -6.09 1.49
CA SER A 73 8.82 -6.24 2.95
C SER A 73 8.64 -7.70 3.37
N ALA A 74 7.83 -8.46 2.62
CA ALA A 74 7.65 -9.89 2.85
C ALA A 74 8.98 -10.65 2.67
N LEU A 75 9.75 -10.35 1.61
CA LEU A 75 11.08 -10.94 1.43
C LEU A 75 12.02 -10.63 2.61
N ILE A 76 12.05 -9.39 3.09
CA ILE A 76 12.93 -8.98 4.19
C ILE A 76 12.55 -9.72 5.47
N ILE A 77 11.26 -9.79 5.79
CA ILE A 77 10.78 -10.44 7.01
C ILE A 77 11.03 -11.95 6.96
N GLU A 78 10.74 -12.61 5.83
CA GLU A 78 10.85 -14.07 5.69
C GLU A 78 12.31 -14.57 5.57
N ASN A 79 13.19 -13.81 4.91
CA ASN A 79 14.54 -14.28 4.56
C ASN A 79 15.66 -13.67 5.41
N THR A 80 15.35 -12.73 6.30
CA THR A 80 16.33 -12.13 7.22
C THR A 80 16.10 -12.62 8.64
N ASN A 81 17.06 -12.39 9.53
CA ASN A 81 16.89 -12.57 10.98
C ASN A 81 15.72 -11.75 11.58
N ALA A 82 15.06 -10.90 10.78
CA ALA A 82 13.78 -10.26 11.09
C ALA A 82 12.68 -11.26 11.45
N ALA A 83 12.71 -12.49 10.92
CA ALA A 83 11.79 -13.56 11.30
C ALA A 83 11.90 -13.97 12.78
N LEU A 84 13.06 -13.75 13.41
CA LEU A 84 13.33 -14.06 14.81
C LEU A 84 12.96 -12.89 15.74
N LEU A 85 12.56 -11.74 15.19
CA LEU A 85 12.14 -10.58 15.97
C LEU A 85 10.68 -10.69 16.39
N ASN A 86 10.35 -9.99 17.48
CA ASN A 86 8.98 -9.85 17.97
C ASN A 86 8.05 -9.27 16.89
N GLU A 87 6.76 -9.61 16.94
CA GLU A 87 5.76 -9.16 15.97
C GLU A 87 5.71 -7.63 15.81
N THR A 88 5.90 -6.88 16.90
CA THR A 88 5.99 -5.41 16.88
C THR A 88 7.14 -4.92 15.99
N SER A 89 8.31 -5.54 16.09
CA SER A 89 9.48 -5.17 15.29
C SER A 89 9.30 -5.56 13.83
N GLN A 90 8.64 -6.70 13.55
CA GLN A 90 8.27 -7.08 12.18
C GLN A 90 7.32 -6.05 11.55
N GLY A 91 6.33 -5.58 12.32
CA GLY A 91 5.44 -4.48 11.92
C GLY A 91 6.19 -3.17 11.64
N GLY A 92 7.22 -2.85 12.43
CA GLY A 92 8.09 -1.70 12.21
C GLY A 92 8.89 -1.79 10.91
N ILE A 93 9.51 -2.94 10.63
CA ILE A 93 10.25 -3.21 9.38
C ILE A 93 9.29 -3.14 8.17
N PHE A 94 8.10 -3.72 8.30
CA PHE A 94 7.06 -3.63 7.28
C PHE A 94 6.71 -2.17 6.98
N MET A 95 6.38 -1.37 8.00
CA MET A 95 6.04 0.03 7.84
C MET A 95 7.15 0.86 7.20
N LEU A 96 8.41 0.63 7.58
CA LEU A 96 9.56 1.34 7.00
C LEU A 96 9.80 0.95 5.53
N THR A 97 9.70 -0.33 5.21
CA THR A 97 9.83 -0.79 3.82
C THR A 97 8.67 -0.28 2.96
N PHE A 98 7.47 -0.25 3.52
CA PHE A 98 6.30 0.33 2.87
C PHE A 98 6.46 1.84 2.67
N ALA A 99 6.99 2.56 3.66
CA ALA A 99 7.35 3.99 3.55
C ALA A 99 8.39 4.23 2.44
N ALA A 100 9.37 3.34 2.28
CA ALA A 100 10.33 3.41 1.19
C ALA A 100 9.64 3.31 -0.18
N GLY A 101 8.58 2.49 -0.31
CA GLY A 101 7.72 2.46 -1.49
C GLY A 101 7.09 3.81 -1.81
N TRP A 102 6.59 4.53 -0.79
CA TRP A 102 6.04 5.87 -0.95
C TRP A 102 7.09 6.92 -1.38
N PHE A 103 8.29 6.88 -0.79
CA PHE A 103 9.38 7.75 -1.21
C PHE A 103 9.86 7.43 -2.64
N LEU A 104 9.82 6.15 -3.03
CA LEU A 104 10.16 5.70 -4.37
C LEU A 104 9.21 6.31 -5.41
N ILE A 105 7.91 6.51 -5.10
CA ILE A 105 6.97 7.22 -5.99
C ILE A 105 7.48 8.63 -6.28
N VAL A 106 7.87 9.38 -5.24
CA VAL A 106 8.35 10.75 -5.40
C VAL A 106 9.64 10.77 -6.21
N LEU A 107 10.58 9.89 -5.88
CA LEU A 107 11.87 9.81 -6.55
C LEU A 107 11.73 9.47 -8.04
N LEU A 108 10.93 8.46 -8.38
CA LEU A 108 10.69 8.06 -9.77
C LEU A 108 9.88 9.09 -10.54
N THR A 109 8.83 9.68 -9.94
CA THR A 109 8.05 10.71 -10.63
C THR A 109 8.84 12.00 -10.83
N TRP A 110 9.74 12.34 -9.91
CA TRP A 110 10.65 13.48 -10.05
C TRP A 110 11.66 13.29 -11.18
N PHE A 111 12.21 12.07 -11.33
CA PHE A 111 13.24 11.82 -12.34
C PHE A 111 12.68 11.49 -13.74
N PHE A 112 11.53 10.80 -13.82
CA PHE A 112 11.03 10.25 -15.09
C PHE A 112 9.74 10.87 -15.61
N THR A 113 9.03 11.69 -14.83
CA THR A 113 7.72 12.24 -15.23
C THR A 113 7.67 13.77 -15.17
N ALA A 114 6.75 14.37 -15.92
CA ALA A 114 6.59 15.83 -15.97
C ALA A 114 5.95 16.43 -14.69
N LYS A 115 5.29 15.61 -13.86
CA LYS A 115 4.62 16.05 -12.64
C LYS A 115 5.12 15.25 -11.45
N THR A 116 5.77 15.94 -10.52
CA THR A 116 6.22 15.33 -9.26
C THR A 116 5.07 15.18 -8.29
N HIS A 117 4.87 13.96 -7.78
CA HIS A 117 3.77 13.64 -6.89
C HIS A 117 4.20 13.78 -5.42
N LEU A 118 4.50 15.01 -4.99
CA LEU A 118 4.98 15.31 -3.63
C LEU A 118 4.01 14.89 -2.53
N TRP A 119 2.72 14.71 -2.86
CA TRP A 119 1.72 14.24 -1.89
C TRP A 119 2.11 12.90 -1.24
N ALA A 120 2.87 12.05 -1.94
CA ALA A 120 3.33 10.76 -1.43
C ALA A 120 4.35 10.87 -0.27
N LEU A 121 4.98 12.04 -0.07
CA LEU A 121 5.85 12.27 1.09
C LEU A 121 5.09 12.28 2.41
N ILE A 122 3.83 12.71 2.42
CA ILE A 122 3.02 12.77 3.65
C ILE A 122 2.79 11.34 4.20
N PRO A 123 2.19 10.39 3.45
CA PRO A 123 2.01 9.03 3.94
C PRO A 123 3.36 8.33 4.15
N GLY A 124 4.35 8.52 3.28
CA GLY A 124 5.69 7.95 3.49
C GLY A 124 6.35 8.43 4.78
N GLY A 125 6.25 9.73 5.09
CA GLY A 125 6.79 10.32 6.32
C GLY A 125 6.08 9.82 7.57
N ILE A 126 4.74 9.76 7.55
CA ILE A 126 3.96 9.20 8.65
C ILE A 126 4.32 7.73 8.87
N LEU A 127 4.31 6.90 7.82
CA LEU A 127 4.65 5.49 7.93
C LEU A 127 6.08 5.27 8.44
N SER A 128 7.03 6.10 8.00
CA SER A 128 8.41 6.04 8.48
C SER A 128 8.53 6.42 9.95
N ALA A 129 7.80 7.43 10.41
CA ALA A 129 7.77 7.83 11.81
C ALA A 129 7.17 6.71 12.69
N PHE A 130 6.01 6.17 12.30
CA PHE A 130 5.35 5.08 13.03
C PHE A 130 6.20 3.80 13.01
N GLY A 131 6.74 3.42 11.86
CA GLY A 131 7.62 2.25 11.73
C GLY A 131 8.90 2.39 12.56
N GLY A 132 9.50 3.57 12.57
CA GLY A 132 10.66 3.89 13.41
C GLY A 132 10.33 3.81 14.90
N LEU A 133 9.19 4.35 15.33
CA LEU A 133 8.73 4.24 16.72
C LEU A 133 8.51 2.77 17.12
N LEU A 134 7.93 1.94 16.25
CA LEU A 134 7.76 0.51 16.53
C LEU A 134 9.09 -0.22 16.73
N LEU A 135 10.15 0.16 16.01
CA LEU A 135 11.48 -0.42 16.20
C LEU A 135 12.14 0.00 17.52
N LEU A 136 11.76 1.14 18.11
CA LEU A 136 12.23 1.56 19.44
C LEU A 136 11.62 0.71 20.57
N GLY A 137 10.60 -0.10 20.30
CA GLY A 137 9.95 -0.95 21.29
C GLY A 137 9.08 -0.15 22.26
N GLN A 138 9.17 -0.46 23.57
CA GLN A 138 8.31 0.10 24.62
C GLN A 138 8.22 1.65 24.64
N PRO A 139 9.34 2.40 24.55
CA PRO A 139 9.29 3.86 24.47
C PRO A 139 8.50 4.38 23.26
N GLY A 140 8.66 3.74 22.11
CA GLY A 140 7.96 4.15 20.88
C GLY A 140 6.47 3.83 20.92
N LEU A 141 6.09 2.70 21.54
CA LEU A 141 4.69 2.34 21.76
C LEU A 141 3.98 3.34 22.67
N SER A 142 4.64 3.82 23.73
CA SER A 142 4.08 4.85 24.62
C SER A 142 3.76 6.14 23.85
N ILE A 143 4.67 6.59 22.98
CA ILE A 143 4.48 7.78 22.13
C ILE A 143 3.32 7.55 21.13
N LEU A 144 3.20 6.32 20.61
CA LEU A 144 2.12 5.94 19.71
C LEU A 144 0.75 6.00 20.40
N GLU A 145 0.67 5.54 21.65
CA GLU A 145 -0.55 5.60 22.46
C GLU A 145 -0.97 7.05 22.69
N TYR A 146 -0.05 7.93 23.05
CA TYR A 146 -0.33 9.37 23.16
C TYR A 146 -0.83 9.96 21.82
N SER A 147 -0.24 9.54 20.70
CA SER A 147 -0.65 9.99 19.38
C SER A 147 -2.06 9.52 19.01
N ASN A 148 -2.51 8.38 19.54
CA ASN A 148 -3.87 7.88 19.33
C ASN A 148 -4.95 8.77 19.97
N TYR A 149 -4.60 9.56 20.99
CA TYR A 149 -5.51 10.55 21.60
C TYR A 149 -5.58 11.88 20.85
N LEU A 150 -4.67 12.16 19.91
CA LEU A 150 -4.71 13.40 19.12
C LEU A 150 -5.95 13.45 18.22
N TRP A 151 -6.27 12.35 17.54
CA TRP A 151 -7.42 12.27 16.63
C TRP A 151 -8.77 12.51 17.32
N PRO A 152 -9.10 11.83 18.44
CA PRO A 152 -10.36 12.06 19.14
C PRO A 152 -10.45 13.48 19.68
N PHE A 153 -9.33 14.05 20.15
CA PHE A 153 -9.31 15.43 20.62
C PHE A 153 -9.60 16.42 19.50
N LEU A 154 -9.00 16.25 18.32
CA LEU A 154 -9.28 17.06 17.13
C LEU A 154 -10.75 16.93 16.68
N LEU A 155 -11.32 15.72 16.73
CA LEU A 155 -12.73 15.51 16.43
C LEU A 155 -13.66 16.20 17.42
N VAL A 156 -13.37 16.08 18.73
CA VAL A 156 -14.18 16.72 19.77
C VAL A 156 -14.11 18.24 19.60
N ALA A 157 -12.92 18.80 19.43
CA ALA A 157 -12.75 20.22 19.18
C ALA A 157 -13.49 20.68 17.90
N GLY A 158 -13.35 19.92 16.80
CA GLY A 158 -14.06 20.18 15.54
C GLY A 158 -15.58 20.13 15.70
N GLY A 159 -16.10 19.12 16.39
CA GLY A 159 -17.52 18.94 16.68
C GLY A 159 -18.09 20.10 17.52
N VAL A 160 -17.37 20.54 18.54
CA VAL A 160 -17.74 21.70 19.37
C VAL A 160 -17.79 22.98 18.53
N ILE A 161 -16.79 23.22 17.68
CA ILE A 161 -16.74 24.40 16.79
C ILE A 161 -17.94 24.40 15.83
N ILE A 162 -18.29 23.25 15.26
CA ILE A 162 -19.45 23.10 14.36
C ILE A 162 -20.76 23.38 15.11
N LEU A 163 -20.92 22.84 16.33
CA LEU A 163 -22.11 23.08 17.18
C LEU A 163 -22.29 24.57 17.51
N ILE A 164 -21.22 25.25 17.92
CA ILE A 164 -21.27 26.68 18.23
C ILE A 164 -21.70 27.49 16.99
N LYS A 165 -21.12 27.18 15.82
CA LYS A 165 -21.49 27.85 14.56
C LYS A 165 -22.92 27.54 14.12
N ALA A 166 -23.44 26.35 14.42
CA ALA A 166 -24.79 25.95 14.08
C ALA A 166 -25.85 26.65 14.95
N VAL A 167 -25.56 26.87 16.23
CA VAL A 167 -26.47 27.57 17.17
C VAL A 167 -26.49 29.09 16.93
N GLN A 168 -25.44 29.66 16.32
CA GLN A 168 -25.35 31.08 15.99
C GLN A 168 -25.97 31.46 14.62
N ARG A 169 -26.52 30.49 13.89
CA ARG A 169 -27.27 30.70 12.64
C ARG A 169 -28.76 30.58 12.90
#